data_AF-A0A2E3DI45-F1
#
_entry.id   AF-A0A2E3DI45-F1
#
_cell.length_a   1.000
_cell.length_b   1.000
_cell.length_c   1.000
_cell.angle_alpha   90.00
_cell.angle_beta   90.00
_cell.angle_gamma   90.00
#
_symmetry.space_group_name_H-M   'P 1'
#
loop_
_entity.id
_entity.type
_entity.pdbx_description
1 polymer ?
#
loop_
_entity_poly.entity_id
_entity_poly.type
_entity_poly.pdbx_seq_one_letter_code
_entity_poly.pdbx_strand_id
1 'polypeptide(L)'
;MNLPSFISSATGQANLWKDLTHSVPTLAALAQLASDRLVTPTTTEIELSLEARTILSITRNRGVIELKSNNTEFESAQRMLAVYVEQSADTHVMFRSRIEPEITVKFLDGFRQLCDAGLVMHQVGGEFSLTSKGFEQAKAINPAEVSDSAAMGTVLSF
;
A
#
# COMPACT_ATOMS: atom_id res chain seq x y z
N MET A 1 -9.00 27.30 -29.51
CA MET A 1 -8.47 27.07 -28.15
C MET A 1 -7.98 25.63 -28.14
N ASN A 2 -6.67 25.41 -28.25
CA ASN A 2 -6.09 24.07 -28.36
C ASN A 2 -5.88 23.51 -26.95
N LEU A 3 -6.42 22.33 -26.68
CA LEU A 3 -6.26 21.64 -25.41
C LEU A 3 -4.80 21.18 -25.22
N PRO A 4 -4.28 21.15 -23.97
CA PRO A 4 -2.92 20.71 -23.67
C PRO A 4 -2.65 19.26 -24.10
N SER A 5 -1.41 19.00 -24.53
CA SER A 5 -0.94 17.72 -25.09
C SER A 5 -1.01 16.51 -24.15
N PHE A 6 -1.15 16.70 -22.83
CA PHE A 6 -1.32 15.59 -21.89
C PHE A 6 -2.72 14.96 -21.93
N ILE A 7 -3.72 15.63 -22.53
CA ILE A 7 -5.07 15.08 -22.71
C ILE A 7 -5.11 14.10 -23.90
N SER A 8 -4.12 14.16 -24.80
CA SER A 8 -4.10 13.34 -26.01
C SER A 8 -3.57 11.90 -25.83
N SER A 9 -3.20 11.49 -24.61
CA SER A 9 -2.65 10.15 -24.31
C SER A 9 -3.69 9.17 -23.73
N ALA A 10 -4.98 9.39 -23.98
CA ALA A 10 -6.07 8.53 -23.50
C ALA A 10 -5.92 7.05 -23.93
N THR A 11 -5.19 6.75 -25.01
CA THR A 11 -4.91 5.39 -25.48
C THR A 11 -3.87 4.65 -24.63
N GLY A 12 -2.91 5.37 -24.02
CA GLY A 12 -1.94 4.78 -23.08
C GLY A 12 -2.53 4.57 -21.69
N GLN A 13 -3.40 5.49 -21.25
CA GLN A 13 -4.14 5.33 -20.00
C GLN A 13 -5.09 4.13 -20.08
N ALA A 14 -5.77 3.89 -21.21
CA ALA A 14 -6.68 2.76 -21.35
C ALA A 14 -6.04 1.38 -21.08
N ASN A 15 -4.73 1.22 -21.34
CA ASN A 15 -4.00 0.00 -21.02
C ASN A 15 -3.60 -0.08 -19.53
N LEU A 16 -3.20 1.04 -18.93
CA LEU A 16 -2.96 1.12 -17.47
C LEU A 16 -4.25 0.81 -16.68
N TRP A 17 -5.38 1.35 -17.14
CA TRP A 17 -6.70 1.05 -16.57
C TRP A 17 -7.11 -0.41 -16.79
N LYS A 18 -6.77 -1.02 -17.94
CA LYS A 18 -7.01 -2.45 -18.22
C LYS A 18 -6.25 -3.37 -17.27
N ASP A 19 -4.96 -3.11 -17.02
CA ASP A 19 -4.19 -3.90 -16.06
C ASP A 19 -4.63 -3.65 -14.60
N LEU A 20 -5.31 -2.53 -14.33
CA LEU A 20 -5.91 -2.27 -13.02
C LEU A 20 -7.33 -2.83 -12.88
N THR A 21 -8.03 -3.21 -13.95
CA THR A 21 -9.48 -3.53 -13.95
C THR A 21 -9.90 -4.57 -12.90
N HIS A 22 -9.02 -5.48 -12.49
CA HIS A 22 -9.36 -6.51 -11.50
C HIS A 22 -9.24 -6.04 -10.03
N SER A 23 -8.61 -4.89 -9.77
CA SER A 23 -8.42 -4.37 -8.40
C SER A 23 -8.81 -2.89 -8.23
N VAL A 24 -9.26 -2.21 -9.30
CA VAL A 24 -9.72 -0.80 -9.26
C VAL A 24 -10.68 -0.53 -8.10
N PRO A 25 -11.73 -1.33 -7.84
CA PRO A 25 -12.70 -0.98 -6.79
C PRO A 25 -12.07 -0.93 -5.41
N THR A 26 -11.21 -1.89 -5.07
CA THR A 26 -10.52 -1.93 -3.78
C THR A 26 -9.49 -0.81 -3.66
N LEU A 27 -8.71 -0.56 -4.72
CA LEU A 27 -7.75 0.55 -4.74
C LEU A 27 -8.45 1.90 -4.59
N ALA A 28 -9.54 2.12 -5.32
CA ALA A 28 -10.34 3.33 -5.25
C ALA A 28 -10.96 3.52 -3.86
N ALA A 29 -11.47 2.45 -3.26
CA ALA A 29 -12.01 2.50 -1.90
C ALA A 29 -10.94 2.86 -0.85
N LEU A 30 -9.73 2.29 -0.95
CA LEU A 30 -8.63 2.61 -0.05
C LEU A 30 -8.08 4.03 -0.27
N ALA A 31 -7.97 4.47 -1.53
CA ALA A 31 -7.59 5.83 -1.86
C ALA A 31 -8.60 6.85 -1.35
N GLN A 32 -9.90 6.56 -1.48
CA GLN A 32 -10.97 7.38 -0.93
C GLN A 32 -10.89 7.42 0.59
N LEU A 33 -10.74 6.28 1.26
CA LEU A 33 -10.62 6.21 2.71
C LEU A 33 -9.42 7.03 3.24
N ALA A 34 -8.25 6.90 2.61
CA ALA A 34 -7.08 7.69 2.97
C ALA A 34 -7.33 9.20 2.76
N SER A 35 -7.98 9.57 1.65
CA SER A 35 -8.34 10.96 1.34
C SER A 35 -9.34 11.53 2.34
N ASP A 36 -10.36 10.76 2.73
CA ASP A 36 -11.35 11.15 3.72
C ASP A 36 -10.70 11.44 5.07
N ARG A 37 -9.68 10.66 5.45
CA ARG A 37 -8.94 10.86 6.71
C ARG A 37 -7.94 12.01 6.69
N LEU A 38 -7.49 12.44 5.52
CA LEU A 38 -6.75 13.69 5.38
C LEU A 38 -7.64 14.92 5.63
N VAL A 39 -8.87 14.88 5.13
CA VAL A 39 -9.83 15.99 5.27
C VAL A 39 -10.51 15.97 6.64
N THR A 40 -10.84 14.77 7.13
CA THR A 40 -11.56 14.52 8.38
C THR A 40 -10.77 13.52 9.23
N PRO A 41 -9.75 13.99 9.97
CA PRO A 41 -8.92 13.14 10.81
C PRO A 41 -9.74 12.39 11.86
N THR A 42 -9.38 11.14 12.15
CA THR A 42 -9.96 10.43 13.29
C THR A 42 -9.51 11.09 14.60
N THR A 43 -10.46 11.32 15.50
CA THR A 43 -10.19 11.81 16.86
C THR A 43 -9.88 10.68 17.84
N THR A 44 -10.23 9.45 17.47
CA THR A 44 -10.01 8.26 18.30
C THR A 44 -8.70 7.60 17.90
N GLU A 45 -7.87 7.29 18.90
CA GLU A 45 -6.68 6.50 18.69
C GLU A 45 -7.08 5.07 18.33
N ILE A 46 -6.68 4.64 17.13
CA ILE A 46 -6.98 3.30 16.61
C ILE A 46 -5.83 2.39 17.02
N GLU A 47 -6.14 1.33 17.76
CA GLU A 47 -5.17 0.26 18.02
C GLU A 47 -4.85 -0.46 16.70
N LEU A 48 -3.59 -0.38 16.28
CA LEU A 48 -3.13 -0.94 15.01
C LEU A 48 -2.82 -2.43 15.16
N SER A 49 -3.24 -3.23 14.19
CA SER A 49 -2.85 -4.63 14.08
C SER A 49 -1.34 -4.79 13.92
N LEU A 50 -0.86 -6.04 14.14
CA LEU A 50 0.54 -6.38 13.95
C LEU A 50 1.01 -6.08 12.51
N GLU A 51 0.20 -6.37 11.50
CA GLU A 51 0.51 -6.13 10.09
C GLU A 51 0.57 -4.63 9.76
N ALA A 52 -0.36 -3.82 10.30
CA ALA A 52 -0.33 -2.37 10.14
C ALA A 52 0.93 -1.75 10.75
N ARG A 53 1.29 -2.19 11.96
CA ARG A 53 2.55 -1.79 12.63
C ARG A 53 3.78 -2.24 11.86
N THR A 54 3.74 -3.43 11.26
CA THR A 54 4.82 -3.96 10.43
C THR A 54 5.04 -3.10 9.18
N ILE A 55 3.96 -2.73 8.47
CA ILE A 55 4.02 -1.83 7.31
C ILE A 55 4.66 -0.48 7.70
N LEU A 56 4.20 0.14 8.81
CA LEU A 56 4.78 1.40 9.30
C LEU A 56 6.26 1.26 9.65
N SER A 57 6.62 0.20 10.38
CA SER A 57 8.00 -0.04 10.82
C SER A 57 8.96 -0.15 9.64
N ILE A 58 8.58 -0.88 8.59
CA ILE A 58 9.43 -1.05 7.39
C ILE A 58 9.53 0.25 6.59
N THR A 59 8.41 0.97 6.42
CA THR A 59 8.37 2.22 5.65
C THR A 59 8.95 3.43 6.38
N ARG A 60 9.38 3.30 7.64
CA ARG A 60 9.78 4.42 8.53
C ARG A 60 10.75 5.45 7.95
N ASN A 61 11.60 5.04 6.99
CA ASN A 61 12.63 5.90 6.41
C ASN A 61 12.22 6.54 5.08
N ARG A 62 11.46 5.79 4.26
CA ARG A 62 11.15 6.16 2.87
C ARG A 62 9.71 6.62 2.72
N GLY A 63 8.83 5.98 3.47
CA GLY A 63 7.42 6.31 3.58
C GLY A 63 6.61 6.01 2.33
N VAL A 64 7.12 5.20 1.40
CA VAL A 64 6.44 4.84 0.14
C VAL A 64 5.82 3.45 0.28
N ILE A 65 4.55 3.34 -0.12
CA ILE A 65 3.78 2.10 -0.13
C ILE A 65 3.10 1.99 -1.48
N GLU A 66 3.13 0.81 -2.09
CA GLU A 66 2.43 0.54 -3.34
C GLU A 66 1.52 -0.67 -3.17
N LEU A 67 0.37 -0.64 -3.85
CA LEU A 67 -0.53 -1.76 -3.96
C LEU A 67 -0.51 -2.28 -5.40
N LYS A 68 -0.06 -3.53 -5.58
CA LYS A 68 0.08 -4.15 -6.91
C LYS A 68 -0.55 -5.53 -6.93
N SER A 69 -1.23 -5.88 -8.02
CA SER A 69 -1.63 -7.26 -8.36
C SER A 69 -0.66 -7.84 -9.40
N ASN A 70 -0.70 -9.15 -9.63
CA ASN A 70 0.03 -9.76 -10.74
C ASN A 70 -0.94 -10.55 -11.62
N ASN A 71 -1.51 -9.89 -12.63
CA ASN A 71 -2.63 -10.45 -13.39
C ASN A 71 -2.24 -11.56 -14.38
N THR A 72 -0.95 -11.80 -14.58
CA THR A 72 -0.45 -12.82 -15.53
C THR A 72 -0.20 -14.18 -14.88
N GLU A 73 -0.29 -14.28 -13.56
CA GLU A 73 -0.03 -15.53 -12.83
C GLU A 73 -1.15 -16.54 -12.99
N PHE A 74 -0.79 -17.82 -13.12
CA PHE A 74 -1.76 -18.92 -13.20
C PHE A 74 -2.44 -19.19 -11.85
N GLU A 75 -1.73 -19.00 -10.74
CA GLU A 75 -2.26 -19.24 -9.40
C GLU A 75 -3.00 -18.03 -8.85
N SER A 76 -4.23 -18.24 -8.39
CA SER A 76 -5.09 -17.17 -7.87
C SER A 76 -4.47 -16.42 -6.70
N ALA A 77 -3.79 -17.13 -5.79
CA ALA A 77 -3.08 -16.54 -4.66
C ALA A 77 -1.99 -15.54 -5.11
N GLN A 78 -1.33 -15.83 -6.24
CA GLN A 78 -0.30 -14.96 -6.79
C GLN A 78 -0.87 -13.76 -7.57
N ARG A 79 -2.12 -13.85 -8.03
CA ARG A 79 -2.82 -12.72 -8.65
C ARG A 79 -3.36 -11.69 -7.65
N MET A 80 -3.38 -12.00 -6.36
CA MET A 80 -3.96 -11.12 -5.35
C MET A 80 -3.26 -9.76 -5.29
N LEU A 81 -4.06 -8.72 -5.08
CA LEU A 81 -3.56 -7.40 -4.69
C LEU A 81 -2.71 -7.56 -3.41
N ALA A 82 -1.53 -6.98 -3.39
CA ALA A 82 -0.59 -7.14 -2.30
C ALA A 82 0.06 -5.79 -1.95
N VAL A 83 0.53 -5.70 -0.70
CA VAL A 83 1.21 -4.52 -0.17
C VAL A 83 2.71 -4.64 -0.45
N TYR A 84 3.28 -3.61 -1.06
CA TYR A 84 4.70 -3.42 -1.27
C TYR A 84 5.13 -2.20 -0.48
N VAL A 85 6.17 -2.35 0.33
CA VAL A 85 6.70 -1.27 1.18
C VAL A 85 8.14 -0.96 0.78
N GLU A 86 8.43 0.30 0.48
CA GLU A 86 9.81 0.72 0.19
C GLU A 86 10.60 0.74 1.51
N GLN A 87 11.56 -0.18 1.64
CA GLN A 87 12.41 -0.28 2.82
C GLN A 87 13.65 0.61 2.68
N SER A 88 14.21 0.68 1.48
CA SER A 88 15.32 1.54 1.09
C SER A 88 15.13 2.02 -0.35
N ALA A 89 16.03 2.88 -0.85
CA ALA A 89 15.94 3.36 -2.22
C ALA A 89 16.00 2.23 -3.27
N ASP A 90 16.59 1.08 -2.92
CA ASP A 90 16.85 -0.02 -3.85
C ASP A 90 16.07 -1.29 -3.49
N THR A 91 15.31 -1.28 -2.39
CA THR A 91 14.62 -2.48 -1.88
C THR A 91 13.18 -2.23 -1.48
N HIS A 92 12.33 -3.19 -1.83
CA HIS A 92 10.94 -3.26 -1.39
C HIS A 92 10.69 -4.57 -0.65
N VAL A 93 9.77 -4.56 0.32
CA VAL A 93 9.24 -5.78 0.92
C VAL A 93 7.83 -6.00 0.40
N MET A 94 7.60 -7.15 -0.24
CA MET A 94 6.31 -7.56 -0.79
C MET A 94 5.62 -8.54 0.17
N PHE A 95 4.40 -8.22 0.57
CA PHE A 95 3.54 -9.10 1.37
C PHE A 95 2.52 -9.82 0.48
N ARG A 96 3.00 -10.86 -0.21
CA ARG A 96 2.17 -11.78 -0.99
C ARG A 96 2.63 -13.21 -0.75
N SER A 97 1.73 -14.07 -0.29
CA SER A 97 2.03 -15.48 -0.07
C SER A 97 1.31 -16.38 -1.07
N ARG A 98 2.07 -17.30 -1.68
CA ARG A 98 1.55 -18.38 -2.54
C ARG A 98 0.89 -19.48 -1.72
N ILE A 99 1.50 -19.81 -0.58
CA ILE A 99 1.18 -21.00 0.23
C ILE A 99 0.11 -20.66 1.26
N GLU A 100 0.14 -19.44 1.81
CA GLU A 100 -0.76 -18.96 2.86
C GLU A 100 -1.42 -17.63 2.45
N PRO A 101 -2.43 -17.64 1.55
CA PRO A 101 -3.05 -16.42 1.01
C PRO A 101 -3.62 -15.47 2.08
N GLU A 102 -3.93 -15.99 3.27
CA GLU A 102 -4.36 -15.21 4.43
C GLU A 102 -3.33 -14.14 4.83
N ILE A 103 -2.04 -14.40 4.66
CA ILE A 103 -0.98 -13.40 4.89
C ILE A 103 -1.22 -12.17 3.99
N THR A 104 -1.46 -12.39 2.70
CA THR A 104 -1.73 -11.30 1.75
C THR A 104 -2.95 -10.48 2.18
N VAL A 105 -4.02 -11.14 2.63
CA VAL A 105 -5.25 -10.48 3.10
C VAL A 105 -5.02 -9.67 4.38
N LYS A 106 -4.31 -10.25 5.36
CA LYS A 106 -3.99 -9.57 6.63
C LYS A 106 -3.17 -8.30 6.42
N PHE A 107 -2.19 -8.33 5.52
CA PHE A 107 -1.43 -7.13 5.19
C PHE A 107 -2.26 -6.08 4.44
N LEU A 108 -3.19 -6.49 3.57
CA LEU A 108 -4.14 -5.55 2.96
C LEU A 108 -5.08 -4.92 4.00
N ASP A 109 -5.60 -5.67 4.97
CA ASP A 109 -6.40 -5.09 6.06
C ASP A 109 -5.55 -4.20 6.97
N GLY A 110 -4.31 -4.59 7.28
CA GLY A 110 -3.36 -3.76 7.98
C GLY A 110 -3.14 -2.42 7.27
N PHE A 111 -3.00 -2.43 5.94
CA PHE A 111 -2.92 -1.22 5.14
C PHE A 111 -4.22 -0.38 5.19
N ARG A 112 -5.40 -1.02 5.14
CA ARG A 112 -6.69 -0.34 5.34
C ARG A 112 -6.75 0.36 6.70
N GLN A 113 -6.25 -0.26 7.76
CA GLN A 113 -6.17 0.36 9.10
C GLN A 113 -5.29 1.62 9.08
N LEU A 114 -4.17 1.61 8.35
CA LEU A 114 -3.34 2.81 8.19
C LEU A 114 -4.07 3.93 7.46
N CYS A 115 -4.86 3.60 6.43
CA CYS A 115 -5.70 4.56 5.73
C CYS A 115 -6.71 5.19 6.69
N ASP A 116 -7.44 4.36 7.44
CA ASP A 116 -8.47 4.78 8.39
C ASP A 116 -7.91 5.59 9.58
N ALA A 117 -6.67 5.29 9.99
CA ALA A 117 -5.97 6.03 11.04
C ALA A 117 -5.38 7.38 10.57
N GLY A 118 -5.46 7.70 9.27
CA GLY A 118 -4.89 8.91 8.68
C GLY A 118 -3.35 8.90 8.65
N LEU A 119 -2.75 7.72 8.60
CA LEU A 119 -1.30 7.53 8.64
C LEU A 119 -0.68 7.40 7.25
N VAL A 120 -1.52 7.17 6.24
CA VAL A 120 -1.15 7.18 4.83
C VAL A 120 -2.02 8.13 4.05
N MET A 121 -1.49 8.63 2.94
CA MET A 121 -2.21 9.38 1.93
C MET A 121 -2.02 8.76 0.56
N HIS A 122 -3.04 8.86 -0.29
CA HIS A 122 -2.95 8.47 -1.69
C HIS A 122 -2.18 9.54 -2.48
N GLN A 123 -1.28 9.09 -3.37
CA GLN A 123 -0.50 9.99 -4.23
C GLN A 123 -1.02 9.94 -5.66
N VAL A 124 -0.85 8.80 -6.32
CA VAL A 124 -1.24 8.57 -7.71
C VAL A 124 -1.36 7.08 -7.98
N GLY A 125 -2.33 6.66 -8.79
CA GLY A 125 -2.46 5.25 -9.17
C GLY A 125 -2.62 4.31 -7.96
N GLY A 126 -1.76 3.30 -7.84
CA GLY A 126 -1.69 2.40 -6.68
C GLY A 126 -0.66 2.83 -5.62
N GLU A 127 -0.13 4.05 -5.71
CA GLU A 127 0.95 4.56 -4.86
C GLU A 127 0.41 5.42 -3.72
N PHE A 128 0.97 5.20 -2.54
CA PHE A 128 0.63 5.85 -1.29
C PHE A 128 1.91 6.27 -0.59
N SER A 129 1.80 7.26 0.30
CA SER A 129 2.88 7.62 1.19
C SER A 129 2.42 7.78 2.63
N LEU A 130 3.35 7.72 3.58
CA LEU A 130 3.08 8.12 4.96
C LEU A 130 2.70 9.60 5.02
N THR A 131 1.77 9.93 5.92
CA THR A 131 1.55 11.31 6.36
C THR A 131 2.64 11.71 7.36
N SER A 132 2.72 13.00 7.73
CA SER A 132 3.63 13.44 8.79
C SER A 132 3.42 12.65 10.09
N LYS A 133 2.16 12.43 10.47
CA LYS A 133 1.77 11.59 11.62
C LYS A 133 2.20 10.13 11.41
N GLY A 134 2.05 9.60 10.19
CA GLY A 134 2.53 8.27 9.82
C GLY A 134 4.04 8.11 10.04
N PHE A 135 4.84 9.09 9.60
CA PHE A 135 6.29 9.08 9.86
C PHE A 135 6.64 9.14 11.34
N GLU A 136 5.94 9.95 12.12
CA GLU A 136 6.15 10.04 13.57
C GLU A 136 5.85 8.71 14.26
N GLN A 137 4.69 8.10 13.98
CA GLN A 137 4.33 6.81 14.55
C GLN A 137 5.26 5.68 14.09
N ALA A 138 5.64 5.66 12.80
CA ALA A 138 6.58 4.67 12.29
C ALA A 138 7.93 4.71 13.01
N LYS A 139 8.42 5.91 13.39
CA LYS A 139 9.67 6.06 14.14
C LYS A 139 9.58 5.53 15.57
N ALA A 140 8.40 5.58 16.18
CA ALA A 140 8.16 5.12 17.55
C ALA A 140 8.07 3.59 17.67
N ILE A 141 7.88 2.87 16.55
CA ILE A 141 7.82 1.40 16.56
C ILE A 141 9.22 0.83 16.74
N ASN A 142 9.36 -0.05 17.73
CA ASN A 142 10.53 -0.91 17.90
C ASN A 142 10.52 -2.02 16.83
N PRO A 143 11.51 -2.08 15.92
CA PRO A 143 11.54 -3.08 14.86
C PRO A 143 11.53 -4.53 15.36
N ALA A 144 12.04 -4.79 16.57
CA ALA A 144 12.06 -6.13 17.16
C ALA A 144 10.65 -6.67 17.47
N GLU A 145 9.66 -5.80 17.69
CA GLU A 145 8.28 -6.23 18.01
C GLU A 145 7.52 -6.75 16.79
N VAL A 146 8.01 -6.44 15.59
CA VAL A 146 7.37 -6.78 14.31
C VAL A 146 8.24 -7.69 13.44
N SER A 147 9.37 -8.19 13.96
CA SER A 147 10.36 -8.94 13.16
C SER A 147 9.76 -10.19 12.53
N ASP A 148 8.96 -10.94 13.28
CA ASP A 148 8.39 -12.21 12.83
C ASP A 148 7.33 -11.99 11.75
N SER A 149 6.54 -10.91 11.88
CA SER A 149 5.58 -10.50 10.85
C SER A 149 6.28 -9.94 9.61
N ALA A 150 7.36 -9.17 9.80
CA ALA A 150 8.17 -8.65 8.70
C ALA A 150 8.83 -9.78 7.88
N ALA A 151 9.23 -10.87 8.54
CA ALA A 151 9.81 -12.05 7.89
C ALA A 151 8.82 -12.80 6.97
N MET A 152 7.52 -12.53 7.06
CA MET A 152 6.52 -13.04 6.10
C MET A 152 6.59 -12.34 4.74
N GLY A 153 7.27 -11.20 4.67
CA GLY A 153 7.48 -10.44 3.44
C GLY A 153 8.64 -10.98 2.62
N THR A 154 8.54 -10.87 1.30
CA THR A 154 9.64 -11.17 0.36
C THR A 154 10.38 -9.89 0.02
N VAL A 155 11.69 -9.84 0.26
CA VAL A 155 12.52 -8.70 -0.15
C VAL A 155 12.80 -8.77 -1.64
N LEU A 156 12.47 -7.70 -2.35
CA LEU A 156 12.73 -7.48 -3.77
C LEU A 156 13.78 -6.38 -3.89
N SER A 157 14.79 -6.60 -4.74
CA SER A 157 15.84 -5.62 -5.05
C SER A 157 15.78 -5.27 -6.53
N PHE A 158 16.11 -4.02 -6.86
CA PHE A 158 16.15 -3.51 -8.23
C PHE A 158 17.59 -3.23 -8.69
#